data_AF-A0A3D1SAK3-F1
#
_entry.id   AF-A0A3D1SAK3-F1
#
_cell.length_a   1.000
_cell.length_b   1.000
_cell.length_c   1.000
_cell.angle_alpha   90.00
_cell.angle_beta   90.00
_cell.angle_gamma   90.00
#
_symmetry.space_group_name_H-M   'P 1'
#
loop_
_entity.id
_entity.type
_entity.pdbx_description
1 polymer ?
#
loop_
_entity_poly.entity_id
_entity_poly.type
_entity_poly.pdbx_seq_one_letter_code
_entity_poly.pdbx_strand_id
1 'polypeptide(L)' 'MNEGEKKVVNKMMAIYCRANHKHVTGLCEECTVLKNYAMKRLENCPFGEKKPTCGSCTVHCYKNDMRLKIKEVMRFSGP' A
#
# COMPACT_ATOMS: atom_id res chain seq x y z
N MET A 1 -2.03 -11.42 -4.05
CA MET A 1 -2.60 -10.66 -2.92
C MET A 1 -4.05 -11.07 -2.83
N ASN A 2 -4.45 -11.70 -1.73
CA ASN A 2 -5.84 -12.16 -1.59
C ASN A 2 -6.74 -10.91 -1.48
N GLU A 3 -8.02 -11.00 -1.88
CA GLU A 3 -8.93 -9.84 -1.84
C GLU A 3 -8.97 -9.14 -0.48
N GLY A 4 -8.81 -9.91 0.61
CA GLY A 4 -8.72 -9.41 1.97
C GLY A 4 -7.57 -8.42 2.18
N GLU A 5 -6.37 -8.74 1.70
CA GLU A 5 -5.20 -7.87 1.82
C GLU A 5 -5.41 -6.56 1.03
N LYS A 6 -6.05 -6.61 -0.15
CA LYS A 6 -6.35 -5.40 -0.96
C LYS A 6 -7.29 -4.48 -0.19
N LYS A 7 -8.29 -5.05 0.48
CA LYS A 7 -9.22 -4.32 1.35
C LYS A 7 -8.52 -3.72 2.56
N VAL A 8 -7.60 -4.45 3.20
CA VAL A 8 -6.81 -3.96 4.34
C VAL A 8 -5.93 -2.77 3.95
N VAL A 9 -5.15 -2.88 2.87
CA VAL A 9 -4.30 -1.77 2.39
C VAL A 9 -5.14 -0.54 2.02
N ASN A 10 -6.32 -0.73 1.41
CA ASN A 10 -7.23 0.38 1.13
C ASN A 10 -7.71 1.09 2.41
N LYS A 11 -8.06 0.34 3.46
CA LYS A 11 -8.45 0.91 4.75
C LYS A 11 -7.29 1.65 5.40
N MET A 12 -6.10 1.06 5.39
CA MET A 12 -4.88 1.69 5.92
C MET A 12 -4.58 3.02 5.21
N MET A 13 -4.67 3.04 3.87
CA MET A 13 -4.48 4.26 3.08
C MET A 13 -5.48 5.36 3.47
N ALA A 14 -6.75 5.01 3.70
CA ALA A 14 -7.78 5.97 4.09
C ALA A 14 -7.54 6.54 5.50
N ILE A 15 -7.14 5.70 6.46
CA ILE A 15 -6.80 6.13 7.82
C ILE A 15 -5.62 7.11 7.79
N TYR A 16 -4.53 6.72 7.11
CA TYR A 16 -3.35 7.56 6.96
C TYR A 16 -3.68 8.90 6.29
N CYS A 17 -4.39 8.87 5.16
CA CYS A 17 -4.75 10.08 4.41
C CYS A 17 -5.60 11.05 5.25
N ARG A 18 -6.56 10.52 6.02
CA ARG A 18 -7.41 11.34 6.87
C ARG A 18 -6.63 11.99 8.01
N ALA A 19 -5.71 11.25 8.63
CA ALA A 19 -4.93 11.75 9.77
C ALA A 19 -3.81 12.72 9.34
N ASN A 20 -3.02 12.35 8.34
CA ASN A 20 -1.83 13.12 7.95
C ASN A 20 -2.14 14.24 6.96
N HIS A 21 -3.07 14.02 6.02
CA HIS A 21 -3.39 14.99 4.98
C HIS A 21 -4.70 15.73 5.24
N LYS A 22 -5.37 15.45 6.36
CA LYS A 22 -6.65 16.07 6.77
C LYS A 22 -7.74 15.98 5.69
N HIS A 23 -7.65 14.97 4.81
CA HIS A 23 -8.61 14.76 3.74
C HIS A 23 -9.74 13.86 4.23
N VAL A 24 -10.96 14.38 4.29
CA VAL A 24 -12.08 13.72 4.95
C VAL A 24 -12.86 12.79 4.01
N THR A 25 -12.88 13.10 2.71
CA THR A 25 -13.69 12.38 1.72
C THR A 25 -12.81 11.66 0.69
N GLY A 26 -12.69 10.34 0.80
CA GLY A 26 -11.86 9.56 -0.11
C GLY A 26 -10.36 9.69 0.17
N LEU A 27 -9.54 9.46 -0.86
CA LEU A 27 -8.09 9.61 -0.79
C LEU A 27 -7.68 10.88 -1.53
N CYS A 28 -6.70 11.62 -0.98
CA CYS A 28 -6.06 12.69 -1.73
C CYS A 28 -5.30 12.12 -2.94
N GLU A 29 -4.86 13.01 -3.84
CA GLU A 29 -4.13 12.62 -5.05
C GLU A 29 -2.88 11.78 -4.73
N GLU A 30 -2.08 12.19 -3.74
CA GLU A 30 -0.88 11.46 -3.34
C GLU A 30 -1.19 10.04 -2.85
N CYS A 31 -2.17 9.89 -1.97
CA CYS A 31 -2.55 8.58 -1.46
C CYS A 31 -3.19 7.72 -2.56
N THR A 32 -3.90 8.34 -3.51
CA THR A 32 -4.45 7.65 -4.68
C THR A 32 -3.35 7.14 -5.60
N VAL A 33 -2.32 7.94 -5.86
CA VAL A 33 -1.15 7.54 -6.64
C VAL A 33 -0.43 6.38 -5.96
N LEU A 34 -0.20 6.45 -4.64
CA LEU A 34 0.45 5.38 -3.88
C LEU A 34 -0.36 4.08 -3.91
N LYS A 35 -1.68 4.17 -3.71
CA LYS A 35 -2.61 3.03 -3.80
C LYS A 35 -2.53 2.38 -5.18
N ASN A 36 -2.68 3.17 -6.25
CA ASN A 36 -2.67 2.66 -7.61
C ASN A 36 -1.32 2.03 -7.97
N TYR A 37 -0.22 2.65 -7.53
CA TYR A 37 1.11 2.09 -7.66
C TYR A 37 1.21 0.73 -6.96
N ALA A 38 0.77 0.66 -5.71
CA ALA A 38 0.79 -0.58 -4.94
C ALA A 38 -0.01 -1.69 -5.64
N MET A 39 -1.25 -1.41 -6.06
CA MET A 39 -2.10 -2.36 -6.77
C MET A 39 -1.46 -2.88 -8.06
N LYS A 40 -0.88 -1.98 -8.88
CA LYS A 40 -0.20 -2.37 -10.12
C LYS A 40 1.00 -3.27 -9.87
N ARG A 41 1.80 -3.02 -8.82
CA ARG A 41 2.95 -3.91 -8.49
C ARG A 41 2.50 -5.26 -7.95
N LEU A 42 1.33 -5.32 -7.32
CA LEU A 42 0.75 -6.57 -6.80
C LEU A 42 0.18 -7.44 -7.92
N GLU A 43 -0.48 -6.83 -8.89
CA GLU A 43 -1.03 -7.53 -10.07
C GLU A 43 0.07 -8.12 -10.94
N ASN A 44 1.20 -7.40 -11.07
CA ASN A 44 2.37 -7.86 -11.83
C ASN A 44 3.41 -8.60 -10.97
N CYS A 45 3.01 -9.12 -9.81
CA CYS A 45 3.93 -9.80 -8.91
C CYS A 45 4.31 -11.19 -9.47
N PRO A 46 5.60 -11.49 -9.69
CA PRO A 46 6.02 -12.78 -10.25
C PRO A 46 5.71 -13.97 -9.33
N PHE A 47 5.55 -13.71 -8.03
CA PHE A 47 5.20 -14.73 -7.04
C PHE A 47 3.70 -15.03 -6.95
N GLY A 48 2.85 -14.20 -7.57
CA GLY A 48 1.39 -14.38 -7.57
C GLY A 48 0.79 -14.56 -6.17
N GLU A 49 0.12 -15.70 -5.95
CA GLU A 49 -0.50 -16.09 -4.67
C GLU A 49 0.50 -16.62 -3.64
N LYS A 50 1.65 -17.18 -4.09
CA LYS A 50 2.73 -17.65 -3.21
C LYS A 50 3.66 -16.52 -2.75
N LYS A 51 3.23 -15.27 -2.94
CA LYS A 51 3.98 -14.08 -2.60
C LYS A 51 4.22 -14.02 -1.07
N PRO A 52 5.46 -13.79 -0.61
CA PRO A 52 5.72 -13.42 0.78
C PRO A 52 5.21 -12.00 1.08
N THR A 53 5.09 -11.63 2.35
CA THR A 53 4.73 -10.25 2.71
C THR A 53 5.74 -9.26 2.11
N CYS A 54 5.32 -8.03 1.80
CA CYS A 54 6.20 -7.04 1.16
C CYS A 54 7.48 -6.74 1.98
N GLY A 55 7.44 -6.96 3.30
CA GLY A 55 8.58 -6.81 4.20
C GLY A 55 9.65 -7.89 4.01
N SER A 56 9.25 -9.14 3.76
CA SER A 56 10.14 -10.29 3.55
C SER A 56 10.33 -10.67 2.08
N CYS A 57 9.83 -9.84 1.16
CA CYS A 57 9.92 -10.09 -0.26
C CYS A 57 11.39 -10.05 -0.73
N THR A 58 11.81 -11.08 -1.47
CA THR A 58 13.17 -11.21 -2.00
C THR A 58 13.41 -10.36 -3.23
N VAL A 59 12.36 -9.86 -3.89
CA VAL A 59 12.48 -8.97 -5.06
C VAL A 59 12.22 -7.53 -4.70
N HIS A 60 13.08 -6.65 -5.21
CA HIS A 60 12.93 -5.21 -5.10
C HIS A 60 11.93 -4.69 -6.14
N CYS A 61 10.63 -4.84 -5.84
CA CYS A 61 9.59 -4.36 -6.72
C CYS A 61 9.16 -2.91 -6.43
N TYR A 62 9.35 -2.34 -5.25
CA TYR A 62 8.98 -0.93 -5.04
C TYR A 62 10.14 0.00 -5.38
N LYS A 63 9.84 1.14 -6.03
CA LYS A 63 10.75 2.31 -6.04
C LYS A 63 11.02 2.72 -4.59
N ASN A 64 12.23 3.19 -4.28
CA ASN A 64 12.64 3.47 -2.90
C ASN A 64 11.68 4.43 -2.18
N ASP A 65 11.37 5.53 -2.83
CA ASP A 65 10.42 6.56 -2.44
C ASP A 65 9.00 5.99 -2.20
N MET A 66 8.46 5.19 -3.11
CA MET A 66 7.17 4.52 -2.91
C MET A 66 7.21 3.49 -1.78
N ARG A 67 8.35 2.80 -1.58
CA ARG A 67 8.55 1.83 -0.50
C ARG A 67 8.52 2.51 0.86
N LEU A 68 9.11 3.69 0.99
CA LEU A 68 9.11 4.46 2.22
C LEU A 68 7.68 4.91 2.55
N LYS A 69 6.96 5.47 1.58
CA LYS A 69 5.57 5.91 1.76
C LYS A 69 4.64 4.77 2.20
N ILE A 70 4.70 3.61 1.53
CA ILE A 70 3.82 2.49 1.90
C ILE A 70 4.18 1.91 3.28
N LYS A 71 5.46 1.90 3.66
CA LYS A 71 5.89 1.50 5.01
C LYS A 71 5.36 2.46 6.07
N GLU A 72 5.36 3.76 5.79
CA GLU A 72 4.81 4.76 6.69
C GLU A 72 3.32 4.55 6.91
N VAL A 73 2.55 4.36 5.83
CA VAL A 73 1.13 4.04 5.88
C VAL A 73 0.87 2.76 6.69
N MET A 74 1.63 1.69 6.41
CA MET A 74 1.51 0.42 7.15
C MET A 74 1.86 0.59 8.63
N ARG A 75 2.88 1.37 8.97
CA ARG A 75 3.28 1.62 10.37
C ARG A 75 2.28 2.48 11.11
N PHE A 76 1.67 3.45 10.43
CA PHE A 76 0.72 4.38 11.03
C PHE A 76 -0.67 3.76 11.19
N SER A 77 -1.12 2.98 10.20
CA SER A 77 -2.49 2.43 10.13
C SER A 77 -2.57 0.93 10.36
N GLY A 78 -1.44 0.28 10.63
CA GLY A 78 -1.42 -1.13 11.02
C GLY A 78 -2.04 -1.33 12.41
N PRO A 79 -2.71 -2.47 12.65
CA PRO A 79 -3.01 -2.92 14.00
C PRO A 79 -1.74 -3.31 14.77
#